data_AF-A0A7X3SK94-F1
#
_entry.id   AF-A0A7X3SK94-F1
#
_cell.length_a   1.000
_cell.length_b   1.000
_cell.length_c   1.000
_cell.angle_alpha   90.00
_cell.angle_beta   90.00
_cell.angle_gamma   90.00
#
_symmetry.space_group_name_H-M   'P 1'
#
loop_
_entity.id
_entity.type
_entity.pdbx_description
1 polymer ?
#
loop_
_entity_poly.entity_id
_entity_poly.type
_entity_poly.pdbx_seq_one_letter_code
_entity_poly.pdbx_strand_id
1 'polypeptide(L)'
;MIDLSYVQEKIEMAKRKELLEKHPYKIGQGKDGKWRTYIPDKESGRKMIKRNTQKAVEDVVISFWKAEMENPAVKDVFKEWIDRKLETGEIKEPTYERYKIDFERYFQIFGERKIKSVTEDEIEDFIIDCITQFNLTQKGYSNLRTIIYGIFKRARKKKYVQFGITEVINNMDISRKIFKSSRKADREEVFDDEEFEKLEKCLMEKLDLTNLGLLLMLFTGIRVGELAVLKWEDYDGSSIQIQRTETRFKDDTDKYVYEIKESPKTEAGIREVVLPPQCKWIVRKIRYMNPFGEYMFEKDGNRTKTYSFRKRLYHICDQIGIPRRSPHKIRKTYASILLDNHVSEKVIIDLMGHTDIKCTNKYYGRNRKTNEKKAEILNSIPEFQINMQNNRTCV
;
A
#
# COMPACT_ATOMS: atom_id res chain seq x y z
N MET A 1 31.06 -44.71 15.18
CA MET A 1 30.46 -44.86 13.84
C MET A 1 28.99 -44.51 13.98
N ILE A 2 28.54 -43.38 13.41
CA ILE A 2 27.10 -43.04 13.44
C ILE A 2 26.44 -43.96 12.41
N ASP A 3 25.54 -44.82 12.87
CA ASP A 3 24.78 -45.71 11.99
C ASP A 3 23.85 -44.88 11.10
N LEU A 4 24.26 -44.69 9.85
CA LEU A 4 23.52 -43.96 8.83
C LEU A 4 22.11 -44.53 8.62
N SER A 5 21.91 -45.83 8.82
CA SER A 5 20.59 -46.47 8.68
C SER A 5 19.63 -46.05 9.80
N TYR A 6 20.12 -46.01 11.05
CA TYR A 6 19.36 -45.54 12.21
C TYR A 6 19.01 -44.06 12.12
N VAL A 7 19.94 -43.23 11.63
CA VAL A 7 19.68 -41.80 11.40
C VAL A 7 18.62 -41.61 10.32
N GLN A 8 18.66 -42.40 9.25
CA GLN A 8 17.70 -42.34 8.15
C GLN A 8 16.30 -42.79 8.58
N GLU A 9 16.18 -43.87 9.37
CA GLU A 9 14.92 -44.28 9.99
C GLU A 9 14.34 -43.21 10.90
N LYS A 10 15.17 -42.53 11.70
CA LYS A 10 14.69 -41.42 12.56
C LYS A 10 14.18 -40.23 11.75
N ILE A 11 14.87 -39.86 10.67
CA ILE A 11 14.42 -38.79 9.76
C ILE A 11 13.09 -39.17 9.11
N GLU A 12 12.94 -40.43 8.69
CA GLU A 12 11.72 -40.92 8.05
C GLU A 12 10.55 -40.98 9.04
N MET A 13 10.78 -41.46 10.26
CA MET A 13 9.79 -41.42 11.35
C MET A 13 9.37 -39.99 11.71
N ALA A 14 10.32 -39.05 11.79
CA ALA A 14 10.01 -37.64 12.06
C ALA A 14 9.13 -37.02 10.97
N LYS A 15 9.45 -37.27 9.69
CA LYS A 15 8.63 -36.82 8.55
C LYS A 15 7.24 -37.46 8.54
N ARG A 16 7.14 -38.76 8.87
CA ARG A 16 5.84 -39.43 8.99
C ARG A 16 4.98 -38.78 10.06
N LYS A 17 5.56 -38.49 11.22
CA LYS A 17 4.87 -37.80 12.32
C LYS A 17 4.40 -36.41 11.91
N GLU A 18 5.26 -35.61 11.28
CA GLU A 18 4.90 -34.26 10.80
C GLU A 18 3.73 -34.29 9.80
N LEU A 19 3.71 -35.25 8.86
CA LEU A 19 2.63 -35.40 7.88
C LEU A 19 1.31 -35.85 8.53
N LEU A 20 1.38 -36.69 9.57
CA LEU A 20 0.19 -37.09 10.33
C LEU A 20 -0.35 -35.96 11.21
N GLU A 21 0.52 -35.12 11.79
CA GLU A 21 0.11 -33.93 12.57
C GLU A 21 -0.60 -32.88 11.70
N LYS A 22 -0.26 -32.79 10.42
CA LYS A 22 -0.98 -31.93 9.45
C LYS A 22 -2.37 -32.43 9.09
N HIS A 23 -2.72 -33.68 9.44
CA HIS A 23 -3.99 -34.27 9.07
C HIS A 23 -5.11 -33.79 10.01
N PRO A 24 -6.14 -33.08 9.51
CA PRO A 24 -7.14 -32.42 10.36
C PRO A 24 -8.22 -33.39 10.88
N TYR A 25 -8.25 -34.64 10.40
CA TYR A 25 -9.29 -35.60 10.72
C TYR A 25 -8.79 -36.71 11.65
N LYS A 26 -9.63 -37.11 12.59
CA LYS A 26 -9.31 -38.20 13.52
C LYS A 26 -9.24 -39.53 12.77
N ILE A 27 -8.10 -40.22 12.91
CA ILE A 27 -7.95 -41.63 12.53
C ILE A 27 -8.51 -42.49 13.65
N GLY A 28 -9.45 -43.39 13.33
CA GLY A 28 -10.09 -44.24 14.34
C GLY A 28 -10.62 -45.56 13.80
N GLN A 29 -10.86 -46.51 14.71
CA GLN A 29 -11.40 -47.83 14.40
C GLN A 29 -12.93 -47.84 14.58
N GLY A 30 -13.65 -48.37 13.59
CA GLY A 30 -15.09 -48.58 13.65
C GLY A 30 -15.48 -49.86 14.40
N LYS A 31 -16.78 -50.00 14.68
CA LYS A 31 -17.35 -51.23 15.29
C LYS A 31 -17.14 -52.49 14.45
N ASP A 32 -16.84 -52.34 13.16
CA ASP A 32 -16.54 -53.41 12.21
C ASP A 32 -15.04 -53.80 12.18
N GLY A 33 -14.24 -53.30 13.13
CA GLY A 33 -12.80 -53.56 13.22
C GLY A 33 -11.95 -52.84 12.17
N LYS A 34 -12.55 -52.09 11.24
CA LYS A 34 -11.83 -51.36 10.19
C LYS A 34 -11.42 -49.98 10.66
N TRP A 35 -10.22 -49.57 10.28
CA TRP A 35 -9.67 -48.24 10.51
C TRP A 35 -10.12 -47.28 9.42
N ARG A 36 -10.48 -46.06 9.82
CA ARG A 36 -11.06 -45.05 8.92
C ARG A 36 -10.55 -43.65 9.24
N THR A 37 -10.48 -42.83 8.21
CA THR A 37 -10.31 -41.37 8.32
C THR A 37 -10.95 -40.69 7.10
N TYR A 38 -10.97 -39.37 7.08
CA TYR A 38 -11.32 -38.58 5.90
C TYR A 38 -10.08 -37.91 5.34
N ILE A 39 -9.98 -37.76 4.02
CA ILE A 39 -9.01 -36.89 3.36
C ILE A 39 -9.78 -35.77 2.63
N PRO A 40 -9.20 -34.55 2.50
CA PRO A 40 -9.81 -33.49 1.70
C PRO A 40 -10.06 -33.94 0.26
N ASP A 41 -11.22 -33.57 -0.30
CA ASP A 41 -11.62 -33.93 -1.66
C ASP A 41 -12.29 -32.74 -2.34
N LYS A 42 -11.96 -32.48 -3.62
CA LYS A 42 -12.43 -31.26 -4.32
C LYS A 42 -13.92 -31.30 -4.67
N GLU A 43 -14.50 -32.49 -4.88
CA GLU A 43 -15.90 -32.63 -5.31
C GLU A 43 -16.85 -32.80 -4.12
N SER A 44 -16.46 -33.65 -3.16
CA SER A 44 -17.30 -34.04 -2.02
C SER A 44 -16.93 -33.31 -0.72
N GLY A 45 -15.94 -32.41 -0.76
CA GLY A 45 -15.33 -31.76 0.39
C GLY A 45 -14.41 -32.69 1.20
N ARG A 46 -14.83 -33.95 1.41
CA ARG A 46 -14.03 -34.98 2.06
C ARG A 46 -14.37 -36.38 1.56
N LYS A 47 -13.32 -37.18 1.35
CA LYS A 47 -13.43 -38.59 0.97
C LYS A 47 -13.05 -39.50 2.13
N MET A 48 -13.90 -40.47 2.44
CA MET A 48 -13.61 -41.45 3.49
C MET A 48 -12.63 -42.51 2.97
N ILE A 49 -11.56 -42.74 3.72
CA ILE A 49 -10.62 -43.84 3.52
C ILE A 49 -10.86 -44.90 4.59
N LYS A 50 -10.95 -46.17 4.17
CA LYS A 50 -11.09 -47.33 5.07
C LYS A 50 -10.04 -48.39 4.76
N ARG A 51 -9.38 -48.93 5.79
CA ARG A 51 -8.39 -50.03 5.70
C ARG A 51 -8.51 -50.97 6.91
N ASN A 52 -7.86 -52.12 6.83
CA ASN A 52 -7.92 -53.14 7.88
C ASN A 52 -7.02 -52.82 9.08
N THR A 53 -5.96 -52.03 8.90
CA THR A 53 -5.00 -51.68 9.98
C THR A 53 -4.82 -50.16 10.07
N GLN A 54 -4.44 -49.68 11.26
CA GLN A 54 -4.13 -48.26 11.49
C GLN A 54 -3.01 -47.79 10.56
N LYS A 55 -1.91 -48.54 10.50
CA LYS A 55 -0.75 -48.25 9.65
C LYS A 55 -1.13 -48.08 8.18
N ALA A 56 -2.03 -48.92 7.66
CA ALA A 56 -2.48 -48.81 6.26
C ALA A 56 -3.33 -47.55 6.00
N VAL A 57 -4.07 -47.04 6.99
CA VAL A 57 -4.74 -45.72 6.86
C VAL A 57 -3.71 -44.61 6.92
N GLU A 58 -2.77 -44.66 7.87
CA GLU A 58 -1.69 -43.68 8.01
C GLU A 58 -0.84 -43.59 6.75
N ASP A 59 -0.50 -44.71 6.10
CA ASP A 59 0.25 -44.73 4.83
C ASP A 59 -0.51 -44.02 3.70
N VAL A 60 -1.84 -44.15 3.65
CA VAL A 60 -2.66 -43.42 2.67
C VAL A 60 -2.69 -41.92 2.98
N VAL A 61 -2.80 -41.55 4.26
CA VAL A 61 -2.75 -40.14 4.68
C VAL A 61 -1.40 -39.50 4.37
N ILE A 62 -0.31 -40.20 4.70
CA ILE A 62 1.06 -39.74 4.45
C ILE A 62 1.30 -39.62 2.95
N SER A 63 0.91 -40.61 2.13
CA SER A 63 1.07 -40.52 0.68
C SER A 63 0.27 -39.37 0.07
N PHE A 64 -0.96 -39.12 0.56
CA PHE A 64 -1.76 -37.97 0.17
C PHE A 64 -1.05 -36.65 0.47
N TRP A 65 -0.64 -36.41 1.72
CA TRP A 65 0.02 -35.16 2.09
C TRP A 65 1.40 -34.98 1.45
N LYS A 66 2.12 -36.08 1.21
CA LYS A 66 3.37 -36.05 0.47
C LYS A 66 3.14 -35.58 -0.98
N ALA A 67 2.12 -36.11 -1.65
CA ALA A 67 1.74 -35.66 -2.99
C ALA A 67 1.33 -34.18 -3.00
N GLU A 68 0.56 -33.74 -2.01
CA GLU A 68 0.19 -32.32 -1.85
C GLU A 68 1.40 -31.41 -1.61
N MET A 69 2.39 -31.85 -0.82
CA MET A 69 3.64 -31.08 -0.60
C MET A 69 4.57 -31.05 -1.81
N GLU A 70 4.58 -32.12 -2.61
CA GLU A 70 5.37 -32.19 -3.83
C GLU A 70 4.74 -31.39 -4.97
N ASN A 71 3.42 -31.20 -4.97
CA ASN A 71 2.70 -30.40 -5.95
C ASN A 71 1.62 -29.54 -5.24
N PRO A 72 2.02 -28.49 -4.53
CA PRO A 72 1.08 -27.62 -3.82
C PRO A 72 0.25 -26.79 -4.81
N ALA A 73 -0.86 -26.22 -4.35
CA ALA A 73 -1.57 -25.23 -5.16
C ALA A 73 -0.79 -23.89 -5.16
N VAL A 74 -1.06 -23.05 -6.16
CA VAL A 74 -0.46 -21.70 -6.28
C VAL A 74 -0.70 -20.88 -5.00
N LYS A 75 -1.89 -20.98 -4.40
CA LYS A 75 -2.25 -20.31 -3.14
C LYS A 75 -1.40 -20.74 -1.95
N ASP A 76 -0.99 -22.01 -1.90
CA ASP A 76 -0.18 -22.52 -0.79
C ASP A 76 1.25 -22.00 -0.90
N VAL A 77 1.79 -21.92 -2.13
CA VAL A 77 3.10 -21.31 -2.40
C VAL A 77 3.08 -19.82 -2.08
N PHE A 78 2.00 -19.12 -2.43
CA PHE A 78 1.79 -17.72 -2.06
C PHE A 78 1.80 -17.52 -0.55
N LYS A 79 0.97 -18.28 0.17
CA LYS A 79 0.86 -18.20 1.64
C LYS A 79 2.22 -18.43 2.30
N GLU A 80 2.90 -19.52 1.94
CA GLU A 80 4.24 -19.85 2.44
C GLU A 80 5.24 -18.71 2.18
N TRP A 81 5.15 -18.08 1.01
CA TRP A 81 6.02 -16.95 0.64
C TRP A 81 5.77 -15.69 1.47
N ILE A 82 4.50 -15.29 1.67
CA ILE A 82 4.17 -14.07 2.41
C ILE A 82 4.35 -14.24 3.93
N ASP A 83 3.99 -15.41 4.48
CA ASP A 83 4.10 -15.71 5.91
C ASP A 83 5.57 -15.67 6.31
N ARG A 84 6.45 -16.33 5.53
CA ARG A 84 7.89 -16.28 5.77
C ARG A 84 8.45 -14.86 5.72
N LYS A 85 7.98 -14.02 4.80
CA LYS A 85 8.43 -12.62 4.70
C LYS A 85 8.00 -11.80 5.91
N LEU A 86 6.83 -12.10 6.48
CA LEU A 86 6.34 -11.44 7.68
C LEU A 86 7.15 -11.91 8.91
N GLU A 87 7.32 -13.22 9.07
CA GLU A 87 8.09 -13.86 10.17
C GLU A 87 9.55 -13.37 10.21
N THR A 88 10.19 -13.25 9.05
CA THR A 88 11.58 -12.75 8.94
C THR A 88 11.70 -11.24 9.07
N GLY A 89 10.58 -10.51 9.14
CA GLY A 89 10.56 -9.06 9.20
C GLY A 89 10.89 -8.35 7.87
N GLU A 90 11.06 -9.08 6.76
CA GLU A 90 11.26 -8.51 5.42
C GLU A 90 10.07 -7.64 4.99
N ILE A 91 8.87 -7.96 5.44
CA ILE A 91 7.66 -7.13 5.27
C ILE A 91 6.99 -6.86 6.63
N LYS A 92 6.09 -5.88 6.63
CA LYS A 92 5.27 -5.52 7.79
C LYS A 92 3.79 -5.79 7.50
N GLU A 93 2.95 -5.81 8.52
CA GLU A 93 1.51 -6.10 8.43
C GLU A 93 0.78 -5.38 7.28
N PRO A 94 0.94 -4.05 7.06
CA PRO A 94 0.24 -3.39 5.95
C PRO A 94 0.64 -3.88 4.56
N THR A 95 1.87 -4.40 4.41
CA THR A 95 2.33 -4.99 3.15
C THR A 95 1.79 -6.41 2.99
N TYR A 96 1.78 -7.19 4.07
CA TYR A 96 1.20 -8.54 4.11
C TYR A 96 -0.28 -8.51 3.69
N GLU A 97 -1.06 -7.67 4.36
CA GLU A 97 -2.50 -7.52 4.12
C GLU A 97 -2.78 -7.05 2.69
N ARG A 98 -1.99 -6.11 2.16
CA ARG A 98 -2.12 -5.70 0.76
C ARG A 98 -1.88 -6.85 -0.20
N TYR A 99 -0.83 -7.66 0.02
CA TYR A 99 -0.56 -8.81 -0.84
C TYR A 99 -1.68 -9.84 -0.77
N LYS A 100 -2.21 -10.10 0.43
CA LYS A 100 -3.36 -10.99 0.63
C LYS A 100 -4.59 -10.53 -0.14
N ILE A 101 -4.98 -9.25 0.00
CA ILE A 101 -6.11 -8.66 -0.73
C ILE A 101 -5.92 -8.74 -2.25
N ASP A 102 -4.73 -8.36 -2.74
CA ASP A 102 -4.42 -8.43 -4.17
C ASP A 102 -4.45 -9.89 -4.66
N PHE A 103 -3.96 -10.85 -3.86
CA PHE A 103 -4.02 -12.27 -4.19
C PHE A 103 -5.46 -12.79 -4.27
N GLU A 104 -6.27 -12.56 -3.24
CA GLU A 104 -7.69 -12.96 -3.20
C GLU A 104 -8.49 -12.35 -4.35
N ARG A 105 -8.15 -11.13 -4.76
CA ARG A 105 -8.77 -10.45 -5.89
C ARG A 105 -8.41 -11.09 -7.23
N TYR A 106 -7.12 -11.32 -7.50
CA TYR A 106 -6.65 -11.69 -8.84
C TYR A 106 -6.53 -13.20 -9.04
N PHE A 107 -6.20 -13.98 -8.00
CA PHE A 107 -5.84 -15.40 -8.11
C PHE A 107 -6.99 -16.35 -7.76
N GLN A 108 -8.25 -15.95 -7.93
CA GLN A 108 -9.40 -16.76 -7.52
C GLN A 108 -9.36 -18.20 -8.07
N ILE A 109 -9.40 -18.35 -9.40
CA ILE A 109 -9.34 -19.67 -10.06
C ILE A 109 -7.88 -20.12 -10.19
N PHE A 110 -6.98 -19.19 -10.57
CA PHE A 110 -5.57 -19.50 -10.82
C PHE A 110 -4.84 -19.99 -9.56
N GLY A 111 -5.23 -19.50 -8.38
CA GLY A 111 -4.68 -19.87 -7.07
C GLY A 111 -4.93 -21.33 -6.70
N GLU A 112 -6.00 -21.94 -7.22
CA GLU A 112 -6.38 -23.34 -6.96
C GLU A 112 -5.63 -24.34 -7.87
N ARG A 113 -4.92 -23.84 -8.88
CA ARG A 113 -4.14 -24.67 -9.80
C ARG A 113 -2.94 -25.26 -9.09
N LYS A 114 -2.58 -26.47 -9.49
CA LYS A 114 -1.38 -27.16 -9.02
C LYS A 114 -0.16 -26.52 -9.66
N ILE A 115 0.81 -26.08 -8.84
CA ILE A 115 1.92 -25.25 -9.32
C ILE A 115 2.76 -25.96 -10.40
N LYS A 116 2.90 -27.30 -10.35
CA LYS A 116 3.65 -28.07 -11.35
C LYS A 116 2.94 -28.17 -12.70
N SER A 117 1.63 -27.94 -12.76
CA SER A 117 0.86 -28.00 -14.00
C SER A 117 0.71 -26.63 -14.66
N VAL A 118 1.28 -25.58 -14.08
CA VAL A 118 1.21 -24.23 -14.65
C VAL A 118 2.32 -24.06 -15.67
N THR A 119 1.96 -23.68 -16.89
CA THR A 119 2.91 -23.38 -17.98
C THR A 119 3.23 -21.89 -18.06
N GLU A 120 4.23 -21.53 -18.86
CA GLU A 120 4.62 -20.13 -19.11
C GLU A 120 3.48 -19.37 -19.80
N ASP A 121 2.92 -19.93 -20.88
CA ASP A 121 1.79 -19.36 -21.63
C ASP A 121 0.58 -19.09 -20.72
N GLU A 122 0.25 -20.01 -19.81
CA GLU A 122 -0.86 -19.84 -18.88
C GLU A 122 -0.66 -18.69 -17.88
N ILE A 123 0.60 -18.36 -17.54
CA ILE A 123 0.92 -17.20 -16.71
C ILE A 123 0.75 -15.93 -17.52
N GLU A 124 1.14 -15.94 -18.79
CA GLU A 124 0.97 -14.80 -19.69
C GLU A 124 -0.51 -14.48 -19.89
N ASP A 125 -1.32 -15.47 -20.25
CA ASP A 125 -2.77 -15.34 -20.39
C ASP A 125 -3.40 -14.83 -19.09
N PHE A 126 -3.03 -15.43 -17.95
CA PHE A 126 -3.51 -14.98 -16.64
C PHE A 126 -3.21 -13.50 -16.36
N ILE A 127 -2.02 -13.01 -16.72
CA ILE A 127 -1.65 -11.61 -16.55
C ILE A 127 -2.50 -10.71 -17.44
N ILE A 128 -2.68 -11.08 -18.71
CA ILE A 128 -3.46 -10.31 -19.69
C ILE A 128 -4.93 -10.27 -19.27
N ASP A 129 -5.50 -11.40 -18.87
CA ASP A 129 -6.86 -11.52 -18.34
C ASP A 129 -7.04 -10.64 -17.11
N CYS A 130 -6.08 -10.66 -16.18
CA CYS A 130 -6.15 -9.78 -15.01
C CYS A 130 -6.14 -8.30 -15.40
N ILE A 131 -5.30 -7.91 -16.37
CA ILE A 131 -5.23 -6.51 -16.79
C ILE A 131 -6.55 -6.05 -17.40
N THR A 132 -7.15 -6.87 -18.25
CA THR A 132 -8.37 -6.55 -18.98
C THR A 132 -9.61 -6.63 -18.09
N GLN A 133 -9.80 -7.76 -17.38
CA GLN A 133 -10.96 -8.01 -16.52
C GLN A 133 -11.05 -7.01 -15.37
N PHE A 134 -9.92 -6.69 -14.73
CA PHE A 134 -9.88 -5.74 -13.60
C PHE A 134 -9.55 -4.30 -14.01
N ASN A 135 -9.40 -4.05 -15.32
CA ASN A 135 -9.08 -2.76 -15.91
C ASN A 135 -7.90 -2.08 -15.18
N LEU A 136 -6.77 -2.79 -15.11
CA LEU A 136 -5.62 -2.40 -14.29
C LEU A 136 -4.89 -1.19 -14.87
N THR A 137 -4.45 -0.31 -13.98
CA THR A 137 -3.44 0.71 -14.31
C THR A 137 -2.05 0.06 -14.34
N GLN A 138 -1.04 0.74 -14.92
CA GLN A 138 0.36 0.27 -14.83
C GLN A 138 0.82 0.03 -13.39
N LYS A 139 0.34 0.84 -12.44
CA LYS A 139 0.65 0.63 -11.02
C LYS A 139 -0.03 -0.62 -10.46
N GLY A 140 -1.28 -0.86 -10.85
CA GLY A 140 -1.99 -2.10 -10.51
C GLY A 140 -1.26 -3.34 -11.03
N TYR A 141 -0.85 -3.31 -12.30
CA TYR A 141 -0.02 -4.36 -12.89
C TYR A 141 1.30 -4.56 -12.15
N SER A 142 2.01 -3.48 -11.79
CA SER A 142 3.24 -3.59 -11.00
C SER A 142 3.02 -4.27 -9.64
N ASN A 143 1.86 -4.08 -9.01
CA ASN A 143 1.52 -4.76 -7.76
C ASN A 143 1.23 -6.25 -8.01
N LEU A 144 0.40 -6.58 -8.99
CA LEU A 144 0.13 -7.96 -9.42
C LEU A 144 1.44 -8.70 -9.73
N ARG A 145 2.31 -8.07 -10.51
CA ARG A 145 3.61 -8.61 -10.91
C ARG A 145 4.50 -8.92 -9.70
N THR A 146 4.41 -8.14 -8.63
CA THR A 146 5.16 -8.40 -7.39
C THR A 146 4.76 -9.73 -6.76
N ILE A 147 3.47 -10.06 -6.76
CA ILE A 147 2.93 -11.32 -6.24
C ILE A 147 3.35 -12.48 -7.15
N ILE A 148 3.17 -12.33 -8.46
CA ILE A 148 3.60 -13.34 -9.46
C ILE A 148 5.09 -13.65 -9.32
N TYR A 149 5.95 -12.63 -9.26
CA TYR A 149 7.38 -12.82 -9.01
C TYR A 149 7.65 -13.56 -7.71
N GLY A 150 6.96 -13.20 -6.63
CA GLY A 150 7.09 -13.84 -5.33
C GLY A 150 6.83 -15.34 -5.39
N ILE A 151 5.66 -15.70 -5.92
CA ILE A 151 5.19 -17.09 -6.06
C ILE A 151 6.14 -17.89 -6.94
N PHE A 152 6.40 -17.44 -8.17
CA PHE A 152 7.13 -18.27 -9.13
C PHE A 152 8.65 -18.29 -8.90
N LYS A 153 9.25 -17.24 -8.31
CA LYS A 153 10.64 -17.34 -7.81
C LYS A 153 10.74 -18.36 -6.68
N ARG A 154 9.73 -18.40 -5.79
CA ARG A 154 9.67 -19.40 -4.72
C ARG A 154 9.49 -20.81 -5.29
N ALA A 155 8.58 -20.98 -6.24
CA ALA A 155 8.33 -22.24 -6.93
C ALA A 155 9.58 -22.78 -7.63
N ARG A 156 10.32 -21.94 -8.35
CA ARG A 156 11.61 -22.32 -8.99
C ARG A 156 12.64 -22.74 -7.94
N LYS A 157 12.79 -21.99 -6.85
CA LYS A 157 13.72 -22.36 -5.75
C LYS A 157 13.38 -23.70 -5.11
N LYS A 158 12.09 -24.05 -5.05
CA LYS A 158 11.58 -25.33 -4.56
C LYS A 158 11.59 -26.44 -5.62
N LYS A 159 12.05 -26.15 -6.84
CA LYS A 159 12.06 -27.06 -8.01
C LYS A 159 10.66 -27.58 -8.39
N TYR A 160 9.63 -26.77 -8.12
CA TYR A 160 8.27 -27.07 -8.58
C TYR A 160 8.10 -26.75 -10.06
N VAL A 161 8.79 -25.73 -10.55
CA VAL A 161 8.85 -25.36 -11.97
C VAL A 161 10.31 -25.21 -12.39
N GLN A 162 10.59 -25.40 -13.68
CA GLN A 162 11.95 -25.28 -14.25
C GLN A 162 12.23 -23.88 -14.81
N PHE A 163 11.21 -23.21 -15.35
CA PHE A 163 11.31 -21.91 -15.98
C PHE A 163 11.56 -20.76 -15.00
N GLY A 164 12.08 -19.65 -15.52
CA GLY A 164 12.29 -18.42 -14.78
C GLY A 164 11.19 -17.39 -15.06
N ILE A 165 10.42 -17.02 -14.04
CA ILE A 165 9.37 -15.99 -14.20
C ILE A 165 9.85 -14.63 -14.73
N THR A 166 11.14 -14.30 -14.54
CA THR A 166 11.72 -13.08 -15.13
C THR A 166 11.78 -13.15 -16.66
N GLU A 167 12.12 -14.31 -17.21
CA GLU A 167 12.22 -14.53 -18.65
C GLU A 167 10.82 -14.47 -19.28
N VAL A 168 9.85 -15.19 -18.70
CA VAL A 168 8.43 -15.15 -19.09
C VAL A 168 7.94 -13.71 -19.20
N ILE A 169 8.02 -12.94 -18.11
CA ILE A 169 7.53 -11.55 -18.09
C ILE A 169 8.26 -10.63 -19.08
N ASN A 170 9.55 -10.85 -19.33
CA ASN A 170 10.31 -10.03 -20.26
C ASN A 170 9.97 -10.34 -21.73
N ASN A 171 9.57 -11.58 -22.01
CA ASN A 171 9.19 -12.03 -23.35
C ASN A 171 7.75 -11.63 -23.71
N MET A 172 6.91 -11.30 -22.72
CA MET A 172 5.55 -10.82 -22.94
C MET A 172 5.52 -9.50 -23.74
N ASP A 173 4.74 -9.47 -24.82
CA ASP A 173 4.43 -8.23 -25.55
C ASP A 173 3.17 -7.56 -25.00
N ILE A 174 3.36 -6.70 -23.99
CA ILE A 174 2.26 -5.92 -23.39
C ILE A 174 2.30 -4.48 -23.89
N SER A 175 1.39 -4.14 -24.80
CA SER A 175 1.18 -2.76 -25.23
C SER A 175 0.73 -1.87 -24.07
N ARG A 176 1.29 -0.66 -23.96
CA ARG A 176 0.85 0.33 -22.96
C ARG A 176 -0.64 0.71 -23.04
N LYS A 177 -1.29 0.45 -24.19
CA LYS A 177 -2.71 0.76 -24.44
C LYS A 177 -3.68 -0.17 -23.70
N ILE A 178 -3.24 -1.37 -23.30
CA ILE A 178 -4.09 -2.32 -22.58
C ILE A 178 -4.41 -1.85 -21.15
N PHE A 179 -3.56 -0.97 -20.60
CA PHE A 179 -3.74 -0.46 -19.25
C PHE A 179 -4.73 0.70 -19.20
N LYS A 180 -5.54 0.72 -18.15
CA LYS A 180 -6.35 1.88 -17.80
C LYS A 180 -5.46 3.12 -17.65
N SER A 181 -5.80 4.17 -18.37
CA SER A 181 -5.17 5.49 -18.17
C SER A 181 -5.44 5.96 -16.73
N SER A 182 -4.36 6.25 -16.01
CA SER A 182 -4.42 6.86 -14.67
C SER A 182 -4.06 8.35 -14.72
N ARG A 183 -4.08 8.97 -15.90
CA ARG A 183 -3.82 10.40 -16.03
C ARG A 183 -5.00 11.16 -15.41
N LYS A 184 -4.69 11.97 -14.42
CA LYS A 184 -5.62 12.88 -13.77
C LYS A 184 -5.25 14.29 -14.17
N ALA A 185 -6.25 15.15 -14.33
CA ALA A 185 -5.99 16.56 -14.54
C ALA A 185 -5.31 17.15 -13.31
N ASP A 186 -4.47 18.17 -13.50
CA ASP A 186 -3.74 18.82 -12.39
C ASP A 186 -4.70 19.31 -11.29
N ARG A 187 -5.84 19.88 -11.68
CA ARG A 187 -6.91 20.29 -10.75
C ARG A 187 -7.41 19.18 -9.83
N GLU A 188 -7.34 17.91 -10.22
CA GLU A 188 -7.74 16.80 -9.35
C GLU A 188 -6.65 16.38 -8.35
N GLU A 189 -5.42 16.82 -8.60
CA GLU A 189 -4.22 16.42 -7.88
C GLU A 189 -3.70 17.48 -6.89
N VAL A 190 -4.14 18.73 -7.03
CA VAL A 190 -3.83 19.85 -6.14
C VAL A 190 -5.07 20.71 -5.89
N PHE A 191 -4.99 21.57 -4.88
CA PHE A 191 -5.89 22.72 -4.74
C PHE A 191 -5.31 23.86 -5.57
N ASP A 192 -6.12 24.48 -6.43
CA ASP A 192 -5.72 25.68 -7.17
C ASP A 192 -5.60 26.91 -6.24
N ASP A 193 -5.20 28.05 -6.80
CA ASP A 193 -5.01 29.29 -6.03
C ASP A 193 -6.29 29.68 -5.26
N GLU A 194 -7.47 29.63 -5.89
CA GLU A 194 -8.74 30.03 -5.27
C GLU A 194 -9.25 29.02 -4.25
N GLU A 195 -9.14 27.73 -4.56
CA GLU A 195 -9.50 26.65 -3.65
C GLU A 195 -8.63 26.65 -2.39
N PHE A 196 -7.33 26.96 -2.54
CA PHE A 196 -6.40 27.10 -1.42
C PHE A 196 -6.82 28.24 -0.49
N GLU A 197 -7.12 29.43 -1.04
CA GLU A 197 -7.57 30.59 -0.27
C GLU A 197 -8.89 30.31 0.47
N LYS A 198 -9.86 29.69 -0.20
CA LYS A 198 -11.14 29.27 0.42
C LYS A 198 -10.92 28.27 1.55
N LEU A 199 -10.05 27.28 1.34
CA LEU A 199 -9.72 26.27 2.34
C LEU A 199 -9.03 26.89 3.57
N GLU A 200 -8.03 27.74 3.36
CA GLU A 200 -7.33 28.45 4.42
C GLU A 200 -8.30 29.30 5.24
N LYS A 201 -9.12 30.11 4.57
CA LYS A 201 -10.13 30.96 5.24
C LYS A 201 -11.08 30.14 6.10
N CYS A 202 -11.66 29.07 5.57
CA CYS A 202 -12.61 28.23 6.30
C CYS A 202 -11.95 27.53 7.51
N LEU A 203 -10.68 27.12 7.39
CA LEU A 203 -9.94 26.56 8.52
C LEU A 203 -9.69 27.60 9.62
N MET A 204 -9.45 28.86 9.25
CA MET A 204 -9.21 29.98 10.16
C MET A 204 -10.48 30.44 10.89
N GLU A 205 -11.67 30.27 10.30
CA GLU A 205 -12.96 30.61 10.93
C GLU A 205 -13.22 29.83 12.23
N LYS A 206 -12.70 28.60 12.34
CA LYS A 206 -12.84 27.76 13.54
C LYS A 206 -11.51 27.09 13.91
N LEU A 207 -10.82 27.67 14.89
CA LEU A 207 -9.52 27.18 15.37
C LEU A 207 -9.67 26.03 16.39
N ASP A 208 -10.19 24.88 15.95
CA ASP A 208 -10.10 23.63 16.72
C ASP A 208 -8.82 22.84 16.37
N LEU A 209 -8.46 21.85 17.20
CA LEU A 209 -7.24 21.06 17.03
C LEU A 209 -7.13 20.41 15.64
N THR A 210 -8.24 19.96 15.06
CA THR A 210 -8.22 19.31 13.74
C THR A 210 -7.97 20.32 12.63
N ASN A 211 -8.61 21.50 12.70
CA ASN A 211 -8.40 22.58 11.74
C ASN A 211 -6.97 23.15 11.84
N LEU A 212 -6.45 23.34 13.05
CA LEU A 212 -5.07 23.76 13.28
C LEU A 212 -4.06 22.75 12.70
N GLY A 213 -4.34 21.45 12.80
CA GLY A 213 -3.50 20.43 12.17
C GLY A 213 -3.54 20.47 10.64
N LEU A 214 -4.70 20.75 10.03
CA LEU A 214 -4.81 20.95 8.59
C LEU A 214 -4.09 22.22 8.13
N LEU A 215 -4.15 23.32 8.89
CA LEU A 215 -3.35 24.53 8.63
C LEU A 215 -1.86 24.24 8.72
N LEU A 216 -1.42 23.49 9.73
CA LEU A 216 -0.03 23.07 9.84
C LEU A 216 0.41 22.26 8.61
N MET A 217 -0.46 21.37 8.09
CA MET A 217 -0.20 20.67 6.82
C MET A 217 -0.10 21.58 5.61
N LEU A 218 -0.93 22.63 5.51
CA LEU A 218 -0.90 23.58 4.39
C LEU A 218 0.44 24.33 4.32
N PHE A 219 0.96 24.76 5.47
CA PHE A 219 2.16 25.60 5.53
C PHE A 219 3.49 24.85 5.63
N THR A 220 3.46 23.55 5.96
CA THR A 220 4.69 22.75 6.12
C THR A 220 4.77 21.55 5.19
N GLY A 221 3.65 21.17 4.57
CA GLY A 221 3.57 19.96 3.76
C GLY A 221 3.75 18.65 4.53
N ILE A 222 3.75 18.65 5.88
CA ILE A 222 3.90 17.42 6.68
C ILE A 222 2.89 16.33 6.26
N ARG A 223 3.28 15.06 6.27
CA ARG A 223 2.36 13.98 5.91
C ARG A 223 1.33 13.79 7.03
N VAL A 224 0.07 13.50 6.67
CA VAL A 224 -1.00 13.30 7.67
C VAL A 224 -0.69 12.21 8.71
N GLY A 225 0.02 11.15 8.29
CA GLY A 225 0.45 10.08 9.21
C GLY A 225 1.53 10.52 10.19
N GLU A 226 2.40 11.45 9.79
CA GLU A 226 3.41 12.07 10.67
C GLU A 226 2.73 13.08 11.62
N LEU A 227 1.86 13.94 11.07
CA LEU A 227 1.06 14.92 11.83
C LEU A 227 0.29 14.26 13.00
N ALA A 228 -0.39 13.15 12.71
CA ALA A 228 -1.27 12.49 13.68
C ALA A 228 -0.53 11.89 14.89
N VAL A 229 0.81 11.79 14.85
CA VAL A 229 1.65 11.20 15.92
C VAL A 229 2.71 12.17 16.43
N LEU A 230 2.63 13.45 16.09
CA LEU A 230 3.55 14.45 16.64
C LEU A 230 3.36 14.57 18.15
N LYS A 231 4.48 14.48 18.87
CA LYS A 231 4.56 14.73 20.31
C LYS A 231 5.16 16.10 20.57
N TRP A 232 4.96 16.63 21.78
CA TRP A 232 5.56 17.91 22.15
C TRP A 232 7.09 17.87 22.24
N GLU A 233 7.68 16.72 22.56
CA GLU A 233 9.13 16.52 22.54
C GLU A 233 9.75 16.64 21.15
N ASP A 234 8.94 16.51 20.09
CA ASP A 234 9.40 16.63 18.70
C ASP A 234 9.59 18.09 18.27
N TYR A 235 9.13 19.09 19.05
CA TYR A 235 9.15 20.50 18.69
C TYR A 235 10.15 21.30 19.55
N ASP A 236 11.11 21.95 18.89
CA ASP A 236 12.18 22.71 19.58
C ASP A 236 11.92 24.22 19.70
N GLY A 237 10.78 24.71 19.19
CA GLY A 237 10.46 26.15 19.13
C GLY A 237 10.67 26.80 17.75
N SER A 238 11.34 26.10 16.84
CA SER A 238 11.63 26.54 15.48
C SER A 238 11.23 25.52 14.42
N SER A 239 11.39 24.24 14.73
CA SER A 239 11.14 23.15 13.81
C SER A 239 10.51 21.95 14.51
N ILE A 240 10.00 21.02 13.71
CA ILE A 240 9.40 19.77 14.16
C ILE A 240 10.21 18.61 13.62
N GLN A 241 10.75 17.78 14.52
CA GLN A 241 11.49 16.57 14.19
C GLN A 241 10.53 15.43 13.86
N ILE A 242 10.59 14.94 12.63
CA ILE A 242 9.72 13.85 12.17
C ILE A 242 10.35 12.51 12.51
N GLN A 243 9.87 11.89 13.58
CA GLN A 243 10.40 10.62 14.09
C GLN A 243 9.43 9.45 13.87
N ARG A 244 8.13 9.74 13.75
CA ARG A 244 7.07 8.72 13.81
C ARG A 244 6.09 8.83 12.67
N THR A 245 5.39 7.74 12.38
CA THR A 245 4.26 7.78 11.45
C THR A 245 3.15 6.79 11.84
N GLU A 246 1.90 7.24 11.75
CA GLU A 246 0.74 6.36 11.83
C GLU A 246 0.54 5.60 10.51
N THR A 247 0.47 4.28 10.61
CA THR A 247 -0.01 3.43 9.52
C THR A 247 -1.29 2.72 9.93
N ARG A 248 -2.12 2.35 8.95
CA ARG A 248 -3.31 1.54 9.19
C ARG A 248 -3.29 0.26 8.39
N PHE A 249 -3.83 -0.79 8.98
CA PHE A 249 -4.10 -2.07 8.35
C PHE A 249 -5.37 -2.66 8.96
N LYS A 250 -5.88 -3.75 8.38
CA LYS A 250 -6.99 -4.52 8.94
C LYS A 250 -6.40 -5.68 9.75
N ASP A 251 -6.92 -5.90 10.96
CA ASP A 251 -6.59 -7.09 11.75
C ASP A 251 -7.40 -8.31 11.29
N ASP A 252 -7.18 -9.45 11.94
CA ASP A 252 -7.88 -10.71 11.67
C ASP A 252 -9.41 -10.62 11.88
N THR A 253 -9.90 -9.57 12.53
CA THR A 253 -11.33 -9.30 12.75
C THR A 253 -11.93 -8.31 11.74
N ASP A 254 -11.19 -7.99 10.68
CA ASP A 254 -11.51 -6.99 9.65
C ASP A 254 -11.62 -5.55 10.18
N LYS A 255 -11.11 -5.27 11.39
CA LYS A 255 -11.14 -3.94 12.00
C LYS A 255 -9.89 -3.15 11.66
N TYR A 256 -10.06 -1.85 11.44
CA TYR A 256 -8.93 -0.96 11.20
C TYR A 256 -8.14 -0.71 12.48
N VAL A 257 -6.88 -1.18 12.48
CA VAL A 257 -5.88 -0.88 13.50
C VAL A 257 -5.03 0.30 13.03
N TYR A 258 -4.70 1.19 13.97
CA TYR A 258 -3.87 2.37 13.73
C TYR A 258 -2.58 2.21 14.55
N GLU A 259 -1.54 1.74 13.88
CA GLU A 259 -0.23 1.45 14.47
C GLU A 259 0.70 2.66 14.32
N ILE A 260 1.36 3.03 15.41
CA ILE A 260 2.42 4.03 15.42
C ILE A 260 3.74 3.32 15.14
N LYS A 261 4.48 3.81 14.15
CA LYS A 261 5.85 3.37 13.89
C LYS A 261 6.80 4.39 14.47
N GLU A 262 7.63 3.93 15.41
CA GLU A 262 8.65 4.71 16.11
C GLU A 262 9.84 5.09 15.22
N SER A 263 9.89 4.58 13.98
CA SER A 263 10.83 5.04 12.97
C SER A 263 10.19 5.13 11.58
N PRO A 264 10.58 6.10 10.75
CA PRO A 264 10.13 6.18 9.37
C PRO A 264 10.68 4.98 8.57
N LYS A 265 9.97 4.58 7.50
CA LYS A 265 10.36 3.42 6.66
C LYS A 265 11.74 3.56 5.98
N THR A 266 12.32 4.75 5.96
CA THR A 266 13.56 5.11 5.27
C THR A 266 14.28 6.19 6.06
N GLU A 267 15.61 6.24 6.02
CA GLU A 267 16.42 7.30 6.67
C GLU A 267 15.97 8.71 6.26
N ALA A 268 15.62 8.95 5.00
CA ALA A 268 15.10 10.26 4.54
C ALA A 268 13.71 10.63 5.11
N GLY A 269 13.08 9.72 5.87
CA GLY A 269 11.87 10.02 6.62
C GLY A 269 12.17 10.73 7.94
N ILE A 270 13.38 10.57 8.48
CA ILE A 270 13.88 11.35 9.62
C ILE A 270 14.33 12.69 9.04
N ARG A 271 13.51 13.70 9.28
CA ARG A 271 13.76 15.05 8.78
C ARG A 271 13.25 16.09 9.74
N GLU A 272 13.79 17.28 9.57
CA GLU A 272 13.31 18.47 10.22
C GLU A 272 12.28 19.17 9.32
N VAL A 273 11.11 19.47 9.89
CA VAL A 273 10.10 20.30 9.24
C VAL A 273 10.25 21.72 9.80
N VAL A 274 10.81 22.60 9.00
CA VAL A 274 11.00 24.02 9.35
C VAL A 274 9.65 24.74 9.34
N LEU A 275 9.36 25.48 10.41
CA LEU A 275 8.13 26.25 10.53
C LEU A 275 8.39 27.74 10.24
N PRO A 276 7.76 28.33 9.21
CA PRO A 276 7.87 29.77 8.97
C PRO A 276 7.50 30.57 10.23
N PRO A 277 8.20 31.68 10.56
CA PRO A 277 7.94 32.45 11.78
C PRO A 277 6.47 32.84 11.97
N GLN A 278 5.81 33.23 10.88
CA GLN A 278 4.39 33.59 10.84
C GLN A 278 3.44 32.40 11.08
N CYS A 279 3.92 31.17 11.07
CA CYS A 279 3.13 29.96 11.35
C CYS A 279 3.29 29.47 12.80
N LYS A 280 4.26 30.01 13.57
CA LYS A 280 4.52 29.60 14.96
C LYS A 280 3.32 29.77 15.89
N TRP A 281 2.42 30.70 15.58
CA TRP A 281 1.20 30.89 16.36
C TRP A 281 0.29 29.65 16.33
N ILE A 282 0.30 28.86 15.25
CA ILE A 282 -0.49 27.63 15.11
C ILE A 282 -0.09 26.66 16.22
N VAL A 283 1.22 26.40 16.35
CA VAL A 283 1.77 25.50 17.38
C VAL A 283 1.49 26.02 18.78
N ARG A 284 1.65 27.34 19.01
CA ARG A 284 1.29 27.97 20.30
C ARG A 284 -0.18 27.80 20.64
N LYS A 285 -1.08 27.96 19.66
CA LYS A 285 -2.53 27.78 19.86
C LYS A 285 -2.87 26.32 20.16
N ILE A 286 -2.25 25.37 19.45
CA ILE A 286 -2.38 23.94 19.74
C ILE A 286 -1.96 23.65 21.20
N ARG A 287 -0.82 24.19 21.64
CA ARG A 287 -0.32 24.00 23.02
C ARG A 287 -1.27 24.59 24.05
N TYR A 288 -1.83 25.77 23.78
CA TYR A 288 -2.81 26.40 24.65
C TYR A 288 -4.09 25.56 24.79
N MET A 289 -4.56 24.94 23.71
CA MET A 289 -5.76 24.11 23.71
C MET A 289 -5.55 22.71 24.28
N ASN A 290 -4.30 22.23 24.25
CA ASN A 290 -3.90 20.92 24.73
C ASN A 290 -2.57 21.03 25.53
N PRO A 291 -2.62 21.63 26.74
CA PRO A 291 -1.41 21.93 27.51
C PRO A 291 -0.75 20.69 28.13
N PHE A 292 -1.53 19.64 28.39
CA PHE A 292 -1.09 18.45 29.12
C PHE A 292 -1.05 17.16 28.28
N GLY A 293 -1.55 17.19 27.04
CA GLY A 293 -1.52 16.01 26.18
C GLY A 293 -0.09 15.63 25.79
N GLU A 294 0.15 14.34 25.61
CA GLU A 294 1.43 13.81 25.14
C GLU A 294 1.62 14.16 23.66
N TYR A 295 0.57 13.95 22.87
CA TYR A 295 0.53 14.28 21.46
C TYR A 295 0.05 15.71 21.25
N MET A 296 0.55 16.39 20.20
CA MET A 296 0.10 17.74 19.85
C MET A 296 -1.42 17.76 19.57
N PHE A 297 -1.91 16.74 18.87
CA PHE A 297 -3.32 16.61 18.48
C PHE A 297 -4.02 15.54 19.30
N GLU A 298 -4.31 15.87 20.55
CA GLU A 298 -4.96 14.99 21.52
C GLU A 298 -6.18 15.68 22.13
N LYS A 299 -7.23 14.92 22.38
CA LYS A 299 -8.41 15.40 23.10
C LYS A 299 -8.87 14.34 24.09
N ASP A 300 -9.03 14.72 25.35
CA ASP A 300 -9.51 13.85 26.43
C ASP A 300 -8.70 12.53 26.51
N GLY A 301 -7.36 12.62 26.43
CA GLY A 301 -6.45 11.47 26.44
C GLY A 301 -6.42 10.66 25.13
N ASN A 302 -7.21 11.04 24.13
CA ASN A 302 -7.33 10.32 22.87
C ASN A 302 -6.64 11.09 21.74
N ARG A 303 -5.62 10.47 21.16
CA ARG A 303 -4.91 10.99 19.99
C ARG A 303 -5.82 11.08 18.76
N THR A 304 -5.71 12.19 18.04
CA THR A 304 -6.42 12.41 16.77
C THR A 304 -5.77 11.55 15.67
N LYS A 305 -6.51 10.57 15.17
CA LYS A 305 -6.06 9.66 14.12
C LYS A 305 -6.08 10.31 12.74
N THR A 306 -5.31 9.78 11.79
CA THR A 306 -5.29 10.24 10.38
C THR A 306 -6.68 10.30 9.74
N TYR A 307 -7.56 9.37 10.12
CA TYR A 307 -8.94 9.32 9.65
C TYR A 307 -9.73 10.60 10.01
N SER A 308 -9.52 11.15 11.20
CA SER A 308 -10.22 12.35 11.68
C SER A 308 -9.86 13.58 10.84
N PHE A 309 -8.57 13.78 10.56
CA PHE A 309 -8.10 14.85 9.67
C PHE A 309 -8.66 14.71 8.26
N ARG A 310 -8.66 13.48 7.70
CA ARG A 310 -9.23 13.21 6.37
C ARG A 310 -10.74 13.51 6.34
N LYS A 311 -11.49 13.03 7.34
CA LYS A 311 -12.94 13.26 7.44
C LYS A 311 -13.24 14.75 7.56
N ARG A 312 -12.49 15.48 8.39
CA ARG A 312 -12.63 16.93 8.53
C ARG A 312 -12.35 17.65 7.22
N LEU A 313 -11.26 17.33 6.53
CA LEU A 313 -10.94 17.94 5.25
C LEU A 313 -12.05 17.71 4.21
N TYR A 314 -12.61 16.50 4.12
CA TYR A 314 -13.72 16.22 3.21
C TYR A 314 -14.96 17.04 3.55
N HIS A 315 -15.30 17.14 4.84
CA HIS A 315 -16.41 17.97 5.28
C HIS A 315 -16.21 19.43 4.88
N ILE A 316 -15.01 19.99 5.11
CA ILE A 316 -14.70 21.37 4.73
C ILE A 316 -14.78 21.56 3.21
N CYS A 317 -14.26 20.62 2.41
CA CYS A 317 -14.37 20.66 0.95
C CYS A 317 -15.85 20.75 0.51
N ASP A 318 -16.71 19.94 1.12
CA ASP A 318 -18.15 19.96 0.83
C ASP A 318 -18.79 21.29 1.24
N GLN A 319 -18.41 21.85 2.40
CA GLN A 319 -18.94 23.11 2.91
C GLN A 319 -18.59 24.30 2.01
N ILE A 320 -17.37 24.35 1.47
CA ILE A 320 -16.93 25.45 0.60
C ILE A 320 -17.17 25.18 -0.90
N GLY A 321 -17.84 24.07 -1.23
CA GLY A 321 -18.26 23.74 -2.59
C GLY A 321 -17.13 23.33 -3.54
N ILE A 322 -16.06 22.70 -3.04
CA ILE A 322 -14.93 22.23 -3.86
C ILE A 322 -14.82 20.70 -3.86
N PRO A 323 -14.21 20.08 -4.88
CA PRO A 323 -14.02 18.63 -4.92
C PRO A 323 -13.27 18.08 -3.71
N ARG A 324 -13.78 16.99 -3.12
CA ARG A 324 -13.10 16.28 -2.02
C ARG A 324 -11.72 15.79 -2.45
N ARG A 325 -10.69 16.28 -1.75
CA ARG A 325 -9.29 15.89 -1.98
C ARG A 325 -8.69 15.36 -0.69
N SER A 326 -7.88 14.30 -0.80
CA SER A 326 -7.28 13.67 0.38
C SER A 326 -6.19 14.57 0.99
N PRO A 327 -5.79 14.37 2.27
CA PRO A 327 -4.73 15.16 2.89
C PRO A 327 -3.39 15.10 2.15
N HIS A 328 -3.13 14.06 1.34
CA HIS A 328 -1.93 14.02 0.49
C HIS A 328 -1.97 15.06 -0.64
N LYS A 329 -3.15 15.54 -1.04
CA LYS A 329 -3.28 16.63 -2.02
C LYS A 329 -2.89 17.98 -1.44
N ILE A 330 -3.11 18.22 -0.14
CA ILE A 330 -2.56 19.40 0.56
C ILE A 330 -1.05 19.42 0.39
N ARG A 331 -0.40 18.28 0.70
CA ARG A 331 1.05 18.15 0.55
C ARG A 331 1.54 18.31 -0.89
N LYS A 332 0.79 17.80 -1.88
CA LYS A 332 1.12 18.03 -3.29
C LYS A 332 1.03 19.51 -3.65
N THR A 333 -0.01 20.18 -3.13
CA THR A 333 -0.24 21.60 -3.33
C THR A 333 0.90 22.43 -2.74
N TYR A 334 1.34 22.10 -1.52
CA TYR A 334 2.53 22.70 -0.90
C TYR A 334 3.77 22.56 -1.79
N ALA A 335 4.03 21.37 -2.33
CA ALA A 335 5.14 21.16 -3.24
C ALA A 335 5.03 21.98 -4.54
N SER A 336 3.83 22.09 -5.11
CA SER A 336 3.57 22.95 -6.27
C SER A 336 3.80 24.42 -5.94
N ILE A 337 3.42 24.90 -4.75
CA ILE A 337 3.69 26.28 -4.29
C ILE A 337 5.20 26.54 -4.24
N LEU A 338 5.99 25.61 -3.70
CA LEU A 338 7.45 25.76 -3.66
C LEU A 338 8.06 25.85 -5.06
N LEU A 339 7.56 25.04 -6.01
CA LEU A 339 7.98 25.07 -7.41
C LEU A 339 7.58 26.39 -8.10
N ASP A 340 6.36 26.87 -7.86
CA ASP A 340 5.85 28.15 -8.39
C ASP A 340 6.70 29.34 -7.90
N ASN A 341 7.35 29.22 -6.73
CA ASN A 341 8.25 30.24 -6.15
C ASN A 341 9.73 29.97 -6.45
N HIS A 342 10.05 29.13 -7.44
CA HIS A 342 11.42 28.84 -7.88
C HIS A 342 12.36 28.33 -6.78
N VAL A 343 11.82 27.68 -5.75
CA VAL A 343 12.64 27.04 -4.71
C VAL A 343 13.41 25.88 -5.34
N SER A 344 14.72 25.81 -5.07
CA SER A 344 15.58 24.77 -5.65
C SER A 344 15.09 23.36 -5.32
N GLU A 345 15.19 22.43 -6.28
CA GLU A 345 14.71 21.05 -6.10
C GLU A 345 15.33 20.35 -4.88
N LYS A 346 16.60 20.64 -4.57
CA LYS A 346 17.29 20.10 -3.41
C LYS A 346 16.61 20.50 -2.10
N VAL A 347 16.23 21.78 -1.98
CA VAL A 347 15.52 22.29 -0.80
C VAL A 347 14.11 21.71 -0.71
N ILE A 348 13.40 21.57 -1.84
CA ILE A 348 12.08 20.93 -1.86
C ILE A 348 12.17 19.47 -1.37
N ILE A 349 13.16 18.72 -1.86
CA ILE A 349 13.38 17.32 -1.46
C ILE A 349 13.64 17.21 0.03
N ASP A 350 14.46 18.11 0.59
CA ASP A 350 14.80 18.15 2.00
C ASP A 350 13.55 18.43 2.87
N LEU A 351 12.83 19.52 2.59
CA LEU A 351 11.58 19.87 3.30
C LEU A 351 10.53 18.77 3.22
N MET A 352 10.46 18.08 2.09
CA MET A 352 9.51 17.00 1.88
C MET A 352 10.01 15.65 2.46
N GLY A 353 11.31 15.39 2.58
CA GLY A 353 11.81 14.06 2.95
C GLY A 353 11.46 12.99 1.93
N HIS A 354 11.97 13.16 0.72
CA HIS A 354 11.87 12.15 -0.35
C HIS A 354 13.23 11.49 -0.59
N THR A 355 13.26 10.16 -0.66
CA THR A 355 14.47 9.38 -1.00
C THR A 355 14.81 9.39 -2.50
N ASP A 356 13.91 9.80 -3.39
CA ASP A 356 14.12 9.73 -4.84
C ASP A 356 13.91 11.08 -5.53
N ILE A 357 15.00 11.61 -6.10
CA ILE A 357 15.10 12.86 -6.87
C ILE A 357 14.21 12.83 -8.12
N LYS A 358 13.89 11.67 -8.69
CA LYS A 358 13.06 11.55 -9.92
C LYS A 358 11.59 11.95 -9.72
N CYS A 359 11.19 12.32 -8.50
CA CYS A 359 9.81 12.59 -8.14
C CYS A 359 9.42 14.08 -8.29
N THR A 360 10.35 15.04 -8.23
CA THR A 360 9.97 16.43 -7.87
C THR A 360 9.17 17.16 -8.96
N ASN A 361 9.73 17.39 -10.15
CA ASN A 361 8.99 18.16 -11.18
C ASN A 361 7.84 17.38 -11.82
N LYS A 362 8.04 16.10 -12.16
CA LYS A 362 7.03 15.30 -12.87
C LYS A 362 5.83 14.88 -12.01
N TYR A 363 6.01 14.71 -10.70
CA TYR A 363 4.91 14.31 -9.82
C TYR A 363 4.26 15.49 -9.10
N TYR A 364 4.99 16.56 -8.79
CA TYR A 364 4.50 17.70 -8.00
C TYR A 364 4.36 19.01 -8.76
N GLY A 365 5.04 19.21 -9.89
CA GLY A 365 4.76 20.34 -10.77
C GLY A 365 3.35 20.21 -11.34
N ARG A 366 2.41 20.95 -10.78
CA ARG A 366 1.01 20.97 -11.17
C ARG A 366 0.62 22.42 -11.35
N ASN A 367 -0.01 22.71 -12.48
CA ASN A 367 -0.48 24.06 -12.72
C ASN A 367 -1.68 24.34 -11.81
N ARG A 368 -1.47 25.23 -10.83
CA ARG A 368 -2.48 25.71 -9.88
C ARG A 368 -3.23 26.95 -10.37
N LYS A 369 -2.85 27.52 -11.51
CA LYS A 369 -3.50 28.73 -12.05
C LYS A 369 -4.82 28.35 -12.69
N THR A 370 -5.86 29.10 -12.34
CA THR A 370 -7.16 29.06 -13.00
C THR A 370 -7.02 29.51 -14.45
N ASN A 371 -8.03 29.26 -15.28
CA ASN A 371 -7.96 29.64 -16.69
C ASN A 371 -7.98 31.16 -16.85
N GLU A 372 -8.68 31.86 -15.96
CA GLU A 372 -8.73 33.31 -15.84
C GLU A 372 -7.32 33.87 -15.60
N LYS A 373 -6.61 33.34 -14.60
CA LYS A 373 -5.25 33.78 -14.27
C LYS A 373 -4.23 33.42 -15.35
N LYS A 374 -4.44 32.30 -16.07
CA LYS A 374 -3.64 31.98 -17.27
C LYS A 374 -3.90 32.99 -18.39
N ALA A 375 -5.14 33.38 -18.63
CA ALA A 375 -5.48 34.37 -19.62
C ALA A 375 -4.86 35.74 -19.28
N GLU A 376 -4.85 36.14 -18.01
CA GLU A 376 -4.16 37.35 -17.54
C GLU A 376 -2.64 37.30 -17.80
N ILE A 377 -1.99 36.17 -17.47
CA ILE A 377 -0.56 35.98 -17.77
C ILE A 377 -0.31 36.08 -19.28
N LEU A 378 -1.12 35.41 -20.10
CA LEU A 378 -0.99 35.48 -21.55
C LEU A 378 -1.23 36.89 -22.10
N ASN A 379 -2.18 37.64 -21.54
CA ASN A 379 -2.44 39.03 -21.91
C ASN A 379 -1.28 39.96 -21.52
N SER A 380 -0.50 39.61 -20.50
CA SER A 380 0.69 40.39 -20.12
C SER A 380 1.88 40.21 -21.07
N ILE A 381 1.82 39.23 -21.99
CA ILE A 381 2.86 38.96 -22.98
C ILE A 381 2.60 39.84 -24.22
N PRO A 382 3.47 40.82 -24.53
CA PRO A 382 3.24 41.77 -25.63
C PRO A 382 2.97 41.10 -26.99
N GLU A 383 3.62 39.98 -27.28
CA GLU A 383 3.51 39.24 -28.54
C GLU A 383 2.13 38.59 -28.77
N PHE A 384 1.34 38.39 -27.70
CA PHE A 384 -0.01 37.84 -27.80
C PHE A 384 -1.10 38.92 -27.83
N GLN A 385 -0.72 40.19 -27.73
CA GLN A 385 -1.66 41.30 -27.85
C GLN A 385 -1.96 41.59 -29.32
N ILE A 386 -3.25 41.57 -29.67
CA ILE A 386 -3.70 41.95 -31.02
C ILE A 386 -3.60 43.47 -31.16
N ASN A 387 -2.70 43.94 -32.04
CA ASN A 387 -2.62 45.35 -32.42
C ASN A 387 -3.89 45.77 -33.20
N MET A 388 -4.89 46.29 -32.50
CA MET A 388 -6.12 46.80 -33.12
C MET A 388 -5.96 48.13 -33.87
N GLN A 389 -4.74 48.64 -34.07
CA GLN A 389 -4.51 49.94 -34.69
C GLN A 389 -4.68 50.00 -36.22
N ASN A 390 -4.80 48.86 -36.93
CA ASN A 390 -4.87 48.86 -38.41
C ASN A 390 -6.24 48.57 -39.04
N ASN A 391 -7.33 48.46 -38.28
CA ASN A 391 -8.67 48.18 -38.83
C ASN A 391 -9.67 49.35 -38.75
N ARG A 392 -9.18 50.60 -38.79
CA ARG A 392 -10.02 51.80 -38.95
C ARG A 392 -9.77 52.50 -40.29
N THR A 393 -9.87 51.78 -41.40
CA THR A 393 -10.09 52.40 -42.72
C THR A 393 -10.55 51.34 -43.71
N CYS A 394 -11.87 51.15 -43.79
CA CYS A 394 -12.64 50.67 -44.94
C CYS A 394 -14.12 50.81 -44.54
N VAL A 395 -14.60 52.07 -44.52
CA VAL A 395 -16.02 52.40 -44.69
C VAL A 395 -16.12 53.07 -46.04
#